data_AF-F5IX87-F1
#
_entry.id   AF-F5IX87-F1
#
_cell.length_a   1.000
_cell.length_b   1.000
_cell.length_c   1.000
_cell.angle_alpha   90.00
_cell.angle_beta   90.00
_cell.angle_gamma   90.00
#
_symmetry.space_group_name_H-M   'P 1'
#
loop_
_entity.id
_entity.type
_entity.pdbx_description
1 polymer ?
#
loop_
_entity_poly.entity_id
_entity_poly.type
_entity_poly.pdbx_seq_one_letter_code
_entity_poly.pdbx_strand_id
1 'polypeptide(L)'
;MAGRAATETIAGYIYQFDYTIKNILGLTNDNDSITIENIEDVDVHSCTENITVQCKYYAGTEYNHSVIAKPIRLMLNHYYSVKNGTDFRINYKIYGYYNSGQNKLTLPITIDFLKTHFLTYKKDKITKKHYEELGLDDTDLTDFLSLLTVDIHAEKDTIQYGNIISSLMSLFNCDDFEAEHYFYNNALRLISHKAKNSDVNLRYLTKGEFIAQINRKEILFHKWFLQLKRGDKAHYKSLREKYFTILNIPPYERFFLIAPEANFSKSELKDLLLTISRKWSKLSQRTLNPFCPYVYIHNITESDMIELKTEFQKDNFQFVDGYSFKGASFCLNNIRQEANYTNKISLRIIDSLENLEFILNERGKTKEIYQFYFSTPFFDPTNPLIKHIKIQYEKIDTIKEII
;
A
#
# COMPACT_ATOMS: atom_id res chain seq x y z
N MET A 1 -43.77 -11.49 6.84
CA MET A 1 -42.73 -10.50 7.16
C MET A 1 -41.39 -11.18 6.93
N ALA A 2 -40.82 -11.05 5.72
CA ALA A 2 -39.44 -11.46 5.50
C ALA A 2 -38.57 -10.56 6.38
N GLY A 3 -37.82 -11.15 7.30
CA GLY A 3 -36.93 -10.37 8.18
C GLY A 3 -36.01 -9.53 7.31
N ARG A 4 -35.95 -8.21 7.56
CA ARG A 4 -34.90 -7.37 6.98
C ARG A 4 -33.58 -8.01 7.38
N ALA A 5 -32.95 -8.71 6.46
CA ALA A 5 -31.61 -9.21 6.69
C ALA A 5 -30.70 -7.99 6.80
N ALA A 6 -29.84 -7.96 7.83
CA ALA A 6 -28.92 -6.84 8.05
C ALA A 6 -28.07 -6.53 6.78
N THR A 7 -27.86 -7.54 5.94
CA THR A 7 -27.16 -7.48 4.66
C THR A 7 -27.72 -6.44 3.70
N GLU A 8 -29.04 -6.34 3.51
CA GLU A 8 -29.65 -5.38 2.56
C GLU A 8 -29.51 -3.94 3.05
N THR A 9 -29.66 -3.72 4.35
CA THR A 9 -29.52 -2.38 4.94
C THR A 9 -28.07 -1.91 4.90
N ILE A 10 -27.12 -2.81 5.20
CA ILE A 10 -25.69 -2.51 5.10
C ILE A 10 -25.30 -2.21 3.64
N ALA A 11 -25.78 -3.02 2.69
CA ALA A 11 -25.52 -2.80 1.27
C ALA A 11 -26.07 -1.44 0.80
N GLY A 12 -27.26 -1.04 1.28
CA GLY A 12 -27.82 0.28 1.00
C GLY A 12 -26.93 1.44 1.48
N TYR A 13 -26.42 1.36 2.71
CA TYR A 13 -25.51 2.39 3.24
C TYR A 13 -24.17 2.42 2.52
N ILE A 14 -23.58 1.26 2.19
CA ILE A 14 -22.33 1.21 1.42
C ILE A 14 -22.56 1.82 0.03
N TYR A 15 -23.64 1.45 -0.65
CA TYR A 15 -23.97 2.00 -1.98
C TYR A 15 -24.12 3.53 -1.94
N GLN A 16 -24.74 4.06 -0.89
CA GLN A 16 -24.84 5.49 -0.64
C GLN A 16 -23.46 6.12 -0.42
N PHE A 17 -22.63 5.57 0.47
CA PHE A 17 -21.30 6.12 0.76
C PHE A 17 -20.38 6.06 -0.46
N ASP A 18 -20.45 4.99 -1.25
CA ASP A 18 -19.74 4.88 -2.51
C ASP A 18 -20.22 5.94 -3.51
N TYR A 19 -21.52 6.21 -3.57
CA TYR A 19 -22.06 7.28 -4.41
C TYR A 19 -21.55 8.65 -3.94
N THR A 20 -21.50 8.89 -2.63
CA THR A 20 -20.88 10.08 -2.05
C THR A 20 -19.41 10.23 -2.48
N ILE A 21 -18.62 9.16 -2.40
CA ILE A 21 -17.21 9.14 -2.82
C ILE A 21 -17.10 9.42 -4.33
N LYS A 22 -17.94 8.79 -5.15
CA LYS A 22 -17.98 9.01 -6.60
C LYS A 22 -18.27 10.49 -6.93
N ASN A 23 -19.24 11.11 -6.25
CA ASN A 23 -19.58 12.51 -6.48
C ASN A 23 -18.45 13.45 -6.07
N ILE A 24 -17.91 13.32 -4.86
CA ILE A 24 -16.85 14.23 -4.39
C ILE A 24 -15.56 14.11 -5.23
N LEU A 25 -15.22 12.91 -5.70
CA LEU A 25 -14.10 12.71 -6.62
C LEU A 25 -14.35 13.36 -8.00
N GLY A 26 -15.61 13.31 -8.46
CA GLY A 26 -16.05 13.86 -9.74
C GLY A 26 -16.26 15.38 -9.75
N LEU A 27 -16.21 16.06 -8.60
CA LEU A 27 -16.28 17.51 -8.53
C LEU A 27 -15.11 18.15 -9.28
N THR A 28 -15.34 19.29 -9.94
CA THR A 28 -14.29 19.93 -10.75
C THR A 28 -13.34 20.73 -9.87
N ASN A 29 -13.86 21.57 -8.97
CA ASN A 29 -13.05 22.46 -8.14
C ASN A 29 -12.82 21.88 -6.75
N ASP A 30 -11.67 22.19 -6.15
CA ASP A 30 -11.33 21.73 -4.81
C ASP A 30 -12.23 22.35 -3.71
N ASN A 31 -12.81 23.52 -3.98
CA ASN A 31 -13.74 24.20 -3.08
C ASN A 31 -15.20 23.76 -3.28
N ASP A 32 -15.50 23.00 -4.33
CA ASP A 32 -16.81 22.36 -4.45
C ASP A 32 -16.95 21.34 -3.31
N SER A 33 -18.19 21.06 -2.91
CA SER A 33 -18.43 20.36 -1.66
C SER A 33 -19.65 19.47 -1.70
N ILE A 34 -19.72 18.61 -0.70
CA ILE A 34 -20.88 17.76 -0.44
C ILE A 34 -21.30 17.86 1.02
N THR A 35 -22.60 17.71 1.27
CA THR A 35 -23.16 17.49 2.61
C THR A 35 -23.76 16.09 2.65
N ILE A 36 -23.35 15.30 3.62
CA ILE A 36 -23.75 13.90 3.74
C ILE A 36 -24.94 13.82 4.69
N GLU A 37 -26.03 13.12 4.31
CA GLU A 37 -27.21 12.93 5.16
C GLU A 37 -27.81 14.25 5.64
N ASN A 38 -28.24 15.13 4.72
CA ASN A 38 -28.85 16.41 5.05
C ASN A 38 -30.27 16.52 4.47
N ILE A 39 -30.47 17.12 3.27
CA ILE A 39 -31.80 17.16 2.65
C ILE A 39 -32.20 15.74 2.23
N GLU A 40 -31.31 15.08 1.48
CA GLU A 40 -31.35 13.66 1.20
C GLU A 40 -29.99 13.04 1.57
N ASP A 41 -29.71 11.85 1.02
CA ASP A 41 -28.52 11.07 1.34
C ASP A 41 -27.21 11.78 0.99
N VAL A 42 -27.19 12.50 -0.16
CA VAL A 42 -26.02 13.22 -0.69
C VAL A 42 -26.45 14.55 -1.28
N ASP A 43 -26.01 15.65 -0.70
CA ASP A 43 -26.22 16.99 -1.24
C ASP A 43 -24.91 17.48 -1.87
N VAL A 44 -24.94 17.86 -3.15
CA VAL A 44 -23.80 18.33 -3.92
C VAL A 44 -23.93 19.83 -4.12
N HIS A 45 -22.85 20.56 -3.82
CA HIS A 45 -22.78 22.02 -3.92
C HIS A 45 -21.58 22.43 -4.77
N SER A 46 -21.86 23.02 -5.93
CA SER A 46 -20.86 23.54 -6.86
C SER A 46 -21.28 24.91 -7.40
N CYS A 47 -20.37 25.60 -8.10
CA CYS A 47 -20.70 26.87 -8.76
C CYS A 47 -21.77 26.74 -9.86
N THR A 48 -21.92 25.56 -10.45
CA THR A 48 -22.80 25.31 -11.60
C THR A 48 -24.08 24.58 -11.23
N GLU A 49 -24.06 23.80 -10.16
CA GLU A 49 -25.17 22.93 -9.80
C GLU A 49 -25.27 22.71 -8.27
N ASN A 50 -26.49 22.82 -7.75
CA ASN A 50 -26.87 22.37 -6.42
C ASN A 50 -27.89 21.24 -6.59
N ILE A 51 -27.55 20.04 -6.15
CA ILE A 51 -28.40 18.85 -6.28
C ILE A 51 -28.49 18.15 -4.93
N THR A 52 -29.66 17.67 -4.57
CA THR A 52 -29.84 16.69 -3.50
C THR A 52 -30.22 15.33 -4.09
N VAL A 53 -29.53 14.27 -3.67
CA VAL A 53 -29.65 12.94 -4.23
C VAL A 53 -30.08 11.94 -3.15
N GLN A 54 -31.17 11.23 -3.43
CA GLN A 54 -31.57 10.06 -2.66
C GLN A 54 -31.15 8.78 -3.39
N CYS A 55 -30.39 7.95 -2.70
CA CYS A 55 -29.95 6.64 -3.15
C CYS A 55 -30.98 5.55 -2.80
N LYS A 56 -31.17 4.59 -3.71
CA LYS A 56 -31.96 3.37 -3.47
C LYS A 56 -31.27 2.15 -4.06
N TYR A 57 -30.81 1.24 -3.20
CA TYR A 57 -30.18 0.00 -3.65
C TYR A 57 -31.02 -1.21 -3.28
N TYR A 58 -31.66 -1.81 -4.29
CA TYR A 58 -32.49 -3.01 -4.13
C TYR A 58 -32.16 -4.06 -5.20
N ALA A 59 -30.91 -4.52 -5.21
CA ALA A 59 -30.40 -5.44 -6.22
C ALA A 59 -31.10 -6.81 -6.27
N GLY A 60 -31.84 -7.20 -5.23
CA GLY A 60 -32.60 -8.45 -5.19
C GLY A 60 -34.08 -8.33 -5.54
N THR A 61 -34.59 -7.11 -5.78
CA THR A 61 -36.04 -6.90 -5.94
C THR A 61 -36.41 -6.21 -7.25
N GLU A 62 -37.67 -6.43 -7.63
CA GLU A 62 -38.28 -5.74 -8.76
C GLU A 62 -38.73 -4.33 -8.35
N TYR A 63 -38.46 -3.35 -9.21
CA TYR A 63 -38.92 -1.98 -9.05
C TYR A 63 -40.46 -1.90 -9.03
N ASN A 64 -40.96 -1.08 -8.10
CA ASN A 64 -42.36 -0.68 -8.00
C ASN A 64 -42.41 0.78 -7.54
N HIS A 65 -43.33 1.60 -8.05
CA HIS A 65 -43.38 3.04 -7.77
C HIS A 65 -43.37 3.42 -6.29
N SER A 66 -43.92 2.56 -5.43
CA SER A 66 -43.96 2.75 -3.98
C SER A 66 -42.58 2.91 -3.34
N VAL A 67 -41.53 2.34 -3.91
CA VAL A 67 -40.16 2.38 -3.35
C VAL A 67 -39.52 3.77 -3.45
N ILE A 68 -39.94 4.59 -4.42
CA ILE A 68 -39.48 5.97 -4.60
C ILE A 68 -40.57 7.01 -4.28
N ALA A 69 -41.83 6.59 -4.13
CA ALA A 69 -42.94 7.48 -3.81
C ALA A 69 -42.73 8.27 -2.50
N LYS A 70 -42.16 7.63 -1.45
CA LYS A 70 -41.88 8.32 -0.19
C LYS A 70 -40.78 9.39 -0.36
N PRO A 71 -39.59 9.08 -0.92
CA PRO A 71 -38.60 10.09 -1.27
C PRO A 71 -39.16 11.26 -2.08
N ILE A 72 -39.92 11.00 -3.14
CA ILE A 72 -40.50 12.07 -3.98
C ILE A 72 -41.41 13.00 -3.17
N ARG A 73 -42.16 12.48 -2.19
CA ARG A 73 -42.97 13.32 -1.29
C ARG A 73 -42.12 14.16 -0.32
N LEU A 74 -40.97 13.66 0.12
CA LEU A 74 -40.04 14.42 0.96
C LEU A 74 -39.39 15.55 0.16
N MET A 75 -38.94 15.26 -1.06
CA MET A 75 -38.46 16.26 -2.02
C MET A 75 -39.53 17.34 -2.31
N LEU A 76 -40.80 16.94 -2.46
CA LEU A 76 -41.91 17.89 -2.65
C LEU A 76 -42.15 18.77 -1.40
N ASN A 77 -41.95 18.24 -0.18
CA ASN A 77 -42.00 19.07 1.03
C ASN A 77 -40.89 20.12 1.03
N HIS A 78 -39.66 19.72 0.66
CA HIS A 78 -38.55 20.67 0.55
C HIS A 78 -38.85 21.73 -0.52
N TYR A 79 -39.38 21.33 -1.69
CA TYR A 79 -39.82 22.26 -2.73
C TYR A 79 -40.87 23.26 -2.21
N TYR A 80 -41.84 22.80 -1.42
CA TYR A 80 -42.83 23.68 -0.78
C TYR A 80 -42.17 24.70 0.15
N SER A 81 -41.18 24.31 0.94
CA SER A 81 -40.38 25.24 1.77
C SER A 81 -39.64 26.28 0.93
N VAL A 82 -39.03 25.86 -0.19
CA VAL A 82 -38.36 26.77 -1.15
C VAL A 82 -39.35 27.78 -1.73
N LYS A 83 -40.54 27.32 -2.15
CA LYS A 83 -41.61 28.21 -2.67
C LYS A 83 -42.03 29.26 -1.65
N ASN A 84 -42.06 28.90 -0.37
CA ASN A 84 -42.39 29.82 0.72
C ASN A 84 -41.21 30.70 1.20
N GLY A 85 -40.03 30.57 0.58
CA GLY A 85 -38.86 31.37 0.90
C GLY A 85 -38.14 30.99 2.19
N THR A 86 -38.40 29.80 2.74
CA THR A 86 -37.72 29.31 3.96
C THR A 86 -36.47 28.49 3.66
N ASP A 87 -36.33 27.99 2.43
CA ASP A 87 -35.18 27.20 1.96
C ASP A 87 -34.72 27.68 0.56
N PHE A 88 -33.57 27.17 0.10
CA PHE A 88 -32.98 27.55 -1.18
C PHE A 88 -33.34 26.59 -2.32
N ARG A 89 -33.43 27.12 -3.55
CA ARG A 89 -33.75 26.32 -4.75
C ARG A 89 -32.63 25.30 -5.03
N ILE A 90 -33.03 24.04 -5.25
CA ILE A 90 -32.13 22.90 -5.47
C ILE A 90 -32.76 21.94 -6.49
N ASN A 91 -31.92 21.23 -7.24
CA ASN A 91 -32.35 20.12 -8.10
C ASN A 91 -32.50 18.83 -7.27
N TYR A 92 -33.48 18.01 -7.59
CA TYR A 92 -33.74 16.74 -6.90
C TYR A 92 -33.39 15.56 -7.78
N LYS A 93 -32.71 14.56 -7.22
CA LYS A 93 -32.37 13.34 -7.94
C LYS A 93 -32.70 12.08 -7.15
N ILE A 94 -33.41 11.16 -7.80
CA ILE A 94 -33.50 9.77 -7.35
C ILE A 94 -32.43 8.98 -8.12
N TYR A 95 -31.56 8.29 -7.39
CA TYR A 95 -30.53 7.42 -7.96
C TYR A 95 -30.71 6.00 -7.43
N GLY A 96 -31.32 5.13 -8.23
CA GLY A 96 -31.81 3.83 -7.79
C GLY A 96 -31.39 2.67 -8.68
N TYR A 97 -30.94 1.57 -8.08
CA TYR A 97 -30.68 0.30 -8.74
C TYR A 97 -31.67 -0.78 -8.28
N TYR A 98 -32.22 -1.52 -9.25
CA TYR A 98 -33.18 -2.61 -9.04
C TYR A 98 -32.82 -3.78 -9.96
N ASN A 99 -33.22 -5.00 -9.59
CA ASN A 99 -32.94 -6.18 -10.41
C ASN A 99 -33.72 -6.19 -11.72
N SER A 100 -34.96 -5.71 -11.69
CA SER A 100 -35.90 -5.74 -12.82
C SER A 100 -37.07 -4.78 -12.59
N GLY A 101 -37.98 -4.66 -13.56
CA GLY A 101 -39.25 -3.91 -13.43
C GLY A 101 -39.16 -2.43 -13.73
N GLN A 102 -38.00 -1.91 -14.12
CA GLN A 102 -37.81 -0.50 -14.45
C GLN A 102 -38.71 -0.01 -15.59
N ASN A 103 -39.07 -0.90 -16.52
CA ASN A 103 -40.00 -0.64 -17.61
C ASN A 103 -41.40 -0.18 -17.16
N LYS A 104 -41.75 -0.35 -15.88
CA LYS A 104 -43.00 0.18 -15.30
C LYS A 104 -43.00 1.71 -15.20
N LEU A 105 -41.84 2.35 -15.10
CA LEU A 105 -41.74 3.81 -15.09
C LEU A 105 -41.64 4.32 -16.53
N THR A 106 -42.61 5.12 -16.95
CA THR A 106 -42.54 5.86 -18.21
C THR A 106 -42.03 7.26 -17.92
N LEU A 107 -41.03 7.71 -18.70
CA LEU A 107 -40.49 9.06 -18.66
C LEU A 107 -40.86 9.79 -19.98
N PRO A 108 -41.12 11.11 -19.96
CA PRO A 108 -41.14 11.99 -18.78
C PRO A 108 -42.38 11.74 -17.88
N ILE A 109 -42.25 12.05 -16.59
CA ILE A 109 -43.34 11.90 -15.62
C ILE A 109 -44.40 12.98 -15.88
N THR A 110 -45.65 12.57 -16.13
CA THR A 110 -46.77 13.51 -16.25
C THR A 110 -47.33 13.90 -14.87
N ILE A 111 -48.06 15.02 -14.79
CA ILE A 111 -48.72 15.46 -13.55
C ILE A 111 -49.68 14.38 -13.04
N ASP A 112 -50.48 13.78 -13.93
CA ASP A 112 -51.41 12.71 -13.57
C ASP A 112 -50.69 11.48 -13.01
N PHE A 113 -49.55 11.11 -13.61
CA PHE A 113 -48.72 10.02 -13.12
C PHE A 113 -48.15 10.33 -11.73
N LEU A 114 -47.59 11.54 -11.54
CA LEU A 114 -47.07 12.02 -10.27
C LEU A 114 -48.14 11.96 -9.17
N LYS A 115 -49.32 12.54 -9.43
CA LYS A 115 -50.45 12.54 -8.49
C LYS A 115 -50.89 11.14 -8.13
N THR A 116 -51.04 10.26 -9.12
CA THR A 116 -51.63 8.92 -8.94
C THR A 116 -50.66 7.97 -8.24
N HIS A 117 -49.40 7.92 -8.67
CA HIS A 117 -48.46 6.89 -8.24
C HIS A 117 -47.51 7.33 -7.12
N PHE A 118 -47.24 8.63 -6.98
CA PHE A 118 -46.28 9.14 -5.99
C PHE A 118 -46.92 9.98 -4.89
N LEU A 119 -47.90 10.82 -5.21
CA LEU A 119 -48.48 11.77 -4.23
C LEU A 119 -49.77 11.28 -3.56
N THR A 120 -50.42 10.25 -4.11
CA THR A 120 -51.61 9.63 -3.49
C THR A 120 -51.21 8.35 -2.75
N TYR A 121 -51.54 8.28 -1.46
CA TYR A 121 -51.22 7.12 -0.63
C TYR A 121 -52.27 6.88 0.44
N LYS A 122 -52.32 5.66 0.99
CA LYS A 122 -53.20 5.33 2.11
C LYS A 122 -52.40 5.37 3.42
N LYS A 123 -52.90 6.14 4.40
CA LYS A 123 -52.41 6.12 5.78
C LYS A 123 -53.63 5.90 6.68
N ASP A 124 -53.57 4.91 7.58
CA ASP A 124 -54.66 4.56 8.49
C ASP A 124 -56.01 4.31 7.78
N LYS A 125 -55.95 3.64 6.62
CA LYS A 125 -57.08 3.35 5.70
C LYS A 125 -57.72 4.58 5.03
N ILE A 126 -57.19 5.78 5.25
CA ILE A 126 -57.65 7.02 4.62
C ILE A 126 -56.75 7.32 3.41
N THR A 127 -57.36 7.59 2.25
CA THR A 127 -56.64 8.07 1.07
C THR A 127 -56.24 9.53 1.29
N LYS A 128 -54.94 9.78 1.28
CA LYS A 128 -54.34 11.11 1.37
C LYS A 128 -53.72 11.50 0.04
N LYS A 129 -53.82 12.78 -0.30
CA LYS A 129 -53.23 13.38 -1.48
C LYS A 129 -52.28 14.48 -1.04
N HIS A 130 -50.99 14.20 -1.12
CA HIS A 130 -49.94 15.04 -0.54
C HIS A 130 -49.94 16.47 -1.10
N TYR A 131 -50.22 16.63 -2.39
CA TYR A 131 -50.28 17.95 -3.03
C TYR A 131 -51.47 18.80 -2.55
N GLU A 132 -52.61 18.19 -2.24
CA GLU A 132 -53.77 18.91 -1.67
C GLU A 132 -53.47 19.36 -0.23
N GLU A 133 -52.77 18.53 0.56
CA GLU A 133 -52.35 18.87 1.93
C GLU A 133 -51.38 20.07 1.96
N LEU A 134 -50.54 20.22 0.92
CA LEU A 134 -49.62 21.35 0.76
C LEU A 134 -50.25 22.55 0.02
N GLY A 135 -51.47 22.42 -0.51
CA GLY A 135 -52.09 23.48 -1.31
C GLY A 135 -51.36 23.81 -2.62
N LEU A 136 -50.69 22.83 -3.23
CA LEU A 136 -49.93 22.99 -4.47
C LEU A 136 -50.82 22.74 -5.70
N ASP A 137 -50.73 23.63 -6.70
CA ASP A 137 -51.46 23.52 -7.96
C ASP A 137 -50.64 22.83 -9.07
N ASP A 138 -51.22 22.68 -10.25
CA ASP A 138 -50.58 21.99 -11.37
C ASP A 138 -49.39 22.77 -11.95
N THR A 139 -49.36 24.10 -11.77
CA THR A 139 -48.23 24.95 -12.14
C THR A 139 -47.04 24.65 -11.24
N ASP A 140 -47.28 24.55 -9.93
CA ASP A 140 -46.27 24.20 -8.94
C ASP A 140 -45.70 22.80 -9.18
N LEU A 141 -46.58 21.82 -9.44
CA LEU A 141 -46.15 20.45 -9.71
C LEU A 141 -45.33 20.37 -11.01
N THR A 142 -45.62 21.22 -11.99
CA THR A 142 -44.82 21.32 -13.22
C THR A 142 -43.43 21.91 -12.95
N ASP A 143 -43.33 22.98 -12.15
CA ASP A 143 -42.03 23.55 -11.75
C ASP A 143 -41.23 22.56 -10.90
N PHE A 144 -41.86 21.84 -9.97
CA PHE A 144 -41.22 20.75 -9.22
C PHE A 144 -40.69 19.65 -10.15
N LEU A 145 -41.48 19.19 -11.13
CA LEU A 145 -41.05 18.19 -12.11
C LEU A 145 -39.87 18.68 -12.97
N SER A 146 -39.78 19.99 -13.24
CA SER A 146 -38.64 20.57 -13.97
C SER A 146 -37.32 20.47 -13.20
N LEU A 147 -37.38 20.34 -11.87
CA LEU A 147 -36.24 20.19 -10.96
C LEU A 147 -35.95 18.72 -10.61
N LEU A 148 -36.86 17.80 -10.91
CA LEU A 148 -36.78 16.39 -10.51
C LEU A 148 -36.21 15.51 -11.63
N THR A 149 -35.09 14.85 -11.35
CA THR A 149 -34.52 13.79 -12.19
C THR A 149 -34.71 12.43 -11.50
N VAL A 150 -35.31 11.46 -12.21
CA VAL A 150 -35.51 10.09 -11.69
C VAL A 150 -34.70 9.10 -12.51
N ASP A 151 -33.64 8.57 -11.91
CA ASP A 151 -32.83 7.50 -12.48
C ASP A 151 -33.03 6.21 -11.69
N ILE A 152 -33.76 5.26 -12.28
CA ILE A 152 -33.96 3.90 -11.75
C ILE A 152 -33.10 2.84 -12.46
N HIS A 153 -32.24 3.28 -13.38
CA HIS A 153 -31.27 2.47 -14.10
C HIS A 153 -29.84 2.84 -13.69
N ALA A 154 -29.68 3.25 -12.43
CA ALA A 154 -28.39 3.60 -11.85
C ALA A 154 -27.39 2.44 -11.99
N GLU A 155 -26.10 2.71 -11.83
CA GLU A 155 -25.09 1.66 -11.89
C GLU A 155 -25.22 0.68 -10.71
N LYS A 156 -24.88 -0.59 -10.95
CA LYS A 156 -24.73 -1.59 -9.89
C LYS A 156 -23.54 -1.25 -8.98
N ASP A 157 -23.59 -1.66 -7.72
CA ASP A 157 -22.53 -1.45 -6.71
C ASP A 157 -21.12 -1.81 -7.21
N THR A 158 -20.94 -2.96 -7.85
CA THR A 158 -19.63 -3.40 -8.37
C THR A 158 -19.06 -2.47 -9.45
N ILE A 159 -19.94 -1.88 -10.28
CA ILE A 159 -19.52 -0.94 -11.34
C ILE A 159 -19.15 0.40 -10.70
N GLN A 160 -19.98 0.87 -9.77
CA GLN A 160 -19.73 2.10 -9.03
C GLN A 160 -18.40 2.02 -8.26
N TYR A 161 -18.13 0.90 -7.59
CA TYR A 161 -16.87 0.61 -6.92
C TYR A 161 -15.67 0.68 -7.88
N GLY A 162 -15.75 -0.02 -9.03
CA GLY A 162 -14.67 0.01 -10.03
C GLY A 162 -14.39 1.43 -10.59
N ASN A 163 -15.43 2.25 -10.75
CA ASN A 163 -15.30 3.64 -11.16
C ASN A 163 -14.58 4.49 -10.09
N ILE A 164 -14.84 4.24 -8.80
CA ILE A 164 -14.16 4.90 -7.69
C ILE A 164 -12.68 4.51 -7.68
N ILE A 165 -12.36 3.23 -7.77
CA ILE A 165 -10.97 2.73 -7.80
C ILE A 165 -10.21 3.37 -8.96
N SER A 166 -10.78 3.36 -10.17
CA SER A 166 -10.19 3.99 -11.35
C SER A 166 -9.92 5.50 -11.15
N SER A 167 -10.85 6.20 -10.50
CA SER A 167 -10.70 7.63 -10.19
C SER A 167 -9.59 7.88 -9.18
N LEU A 168 -9.46 7.03 -8.15
CA LEU A 168 -8.40 7.12 -7.14
C LEU A 168 -7.02 6.81 -7.74
N MET A 169 -6.92 5.79 -8.59
CA MET A 169 -5.70 5.48 -9.34
C MET A 169 -5.22 6.68 -10.16
N SER A 170 -6.13 7.30 -10.91
CA SER A 170 -5.82 8.48 -11.72
C SER A 170 -5.44 9.68 -10.85
N LEU A 171 -6.13 9.91 -9.73
CA LEU A 171 -5.93 11.07 -8.87
C LEU A 171 -4.58 11.01 -8.14
N PHE A 172 -4.20 9.84 -7.64
CA PHE A 172 -3.00 9.66 -6.82
C PHE A 172 -1.83 9.03 -7.57
N ASN A 173 -1.98 8.72 -8.86
CA ASN A 173 -1.00 8.03 -9.70
C ASN A 173 -0.47 6.76 -9.00
N CYS A 174 -1.39 5.86 -8.64
CA CYS A 174 -1.11 4.65 -7.86
C CYS A 174 -1.65 3.39 -8.55
N ASP A 175 -1.21 2.23 -8.06
CA ASP A 175 -1.71 0.94 -8.51
C ASP A 175 -3.06 0.58 -7.86
N ASP A 176 -3.66 -0.50 -8.36
CA ASP A 176 -4.95 -1.02 -7.90
C ASP A 176 -4.93 -1.39 -6.41
N PHE A 177 -3.85 -2.04 -5.96
CA PHE A 177 -3.69 -2.46 -4.57
C PHE A 177 -3.73 -1.26 -3.62
N GLU A 178 -3.02 -0.19 -3.95
CA GLU A 178 -3.01 1.02 -3.15
C GLU A 178 -4.33 1.80 -3.23
N ALA A 179 -4.96 1.87 -4.41
CA ALA A 179 -6.27 2.49 -4.56
C ALA A 179 -7.34 1.80 -3.70
N GLU A 180 -7.42 0.48 -3.74
CA GLU A 180 -8.37 -0.34 -2.99
C GLU A 180 -8.05 -0.36 -1.48
N HIS A 181 -6.85 -0.83 -1.11
CA HIS A 181 -6.58 -1.16 0.28
C HIS A 181 -6.19 0.06 1.12
N TYR A 182 -5.74 1.15 0.50
CA TYR A 182 -5.35 2.36 1.20
C TYR A 182 -6.36 3.49 1.03
N PHE A 183 -6.53 3.99 -0.20
CA PHE A 183 -7.30 5.21 -0.43
C PHE A 183 -8.80 5.02 -0.27
N TYR A 184 -9.38 3.98 -0.87
CA TYR A 184 -10.81 3.69 -0.76
C TYR A 184 -11.21 3.42 0.69
N ASN A 185 -10.43 2.62 1.42
CA ASN A 185 -10.69 2.37 2.85
C ASN A 185 -10.66 3.66 3.69
N ASN A 186 -9.72 4.57 3.42
CA ASN A 186 -9.68 5.87 4.08
C ASN A 186 -10.88 6.74 3.72
N ALA A 187 -11.31 6.73 2.45
CA ALA A 187 -12.48 7.45 1.96
C ALA A 187 -13.77 6.94 2.61
N LEU A 188 -14.01 5.63 2.57
CA LEU A 188 -15.19 5.00 3.18
C LEU A 188 -15.26 5.27 4.69
N ARG A 189 -14.10 5.18 5.39
CA ARG A 189 -14.01 5.57 6.81
C ARG A 189 -14.39 7.04 7.01
N LEU A 190 -13.83 7.95 6.21
CA LEU A 190 -14.08 9.39 6.35
C LEU A 190 -15.57 9.72 6.15
N ILE A 191 -16.17 9.23 5.08
CA ILE A 191 -17.59 9.45 4.75
C ILE A 191 -18.50 8.84 5.82
N SER A 192 -18.24 7.60 6.23
CA SER A 192 -19.06 6.94 7.26
C SER A 192 -18.97 7.61 8.63
N HIS A 193 -17.82 8.19 9.00
CA HIS A 193 -17.68 8.98 10.23
C HIS A 193 -18.41 10.32 10.14
N LYS A 194 -18.31 11.01 9.01
CA LYS A 194 -19.05 12.25 8.75
C LYS A 194 -20.56 12.00 8.85
N ALA A 195 -21.08 10.98 8.16
CA ALA A 195 -22.50 10.62 8.17
C ALA A 195 -23.07 10.36 9.58
N LYS A 196 -22.28 9.79 10.49
CA LYS A 196 -22.69 9.47 11.87
C LYS A 196 -22.73 10.67 12.82
N ASN A 197 -22.21 11.84 12.41
CA ASN A 197 -22.14 12.99 13.29
C ASN A 197 -23.54 13.52 13.59
N SER A 198 -23.87 13.82 14.85
CA SER A 198 -25.19 14.37 15.20
C SER A 198 -25.41 15.79 14.69
N ASP A 199 -24.33 16.57 14.52
CA ASP A 199 -24.38 17.92 13.96
C ASP A 199 -24.23 17.87 12.44
N VAL A 200 -25.25 18.34 11.73
CA VAL A 200 -25.32 18.40 10.27
C VAL A 200 -24.18 19.26 9.71
N ASN A 201 -23.79 20.35 10.38
CA ASN A 201 -22.71 21.23 9.92
C ASN A 201 -21.36 20.50 9.86
N LEU A 202 -21.20 19.44 10.67
CA LEU A 202 -19.99 18.63 10.67
C LEU A 202 -20.01 17.54 9.60
N ARG A 203 -21.12 17.32 8.88
CA ARG A 203 -21.27 16.37 7.77
C ARG A 203 -20.90 16.96 6.40
N TYR A 204 -20.53 18.24 6.37
CA TYR A 204 -20.01 18.95 5.21
C TYR A 204 -18.55 18.56 4.91
N LEU A 205 -18.19 18.48 3.64
CA LEU A 205 -16.82 18.19 3.20
C LEU A 205 -16.53 18.76 1.80
N THR A 206 -15.46 19.55 1.67
CA THR A 206 -14.96 19.99 0.35
C THR A 206 -14.11 18.91 -0.32
N LYS A 207 -13.98 18.96 -1.66
CA LYS A 207 -13.12 18.04 -2.41
C LYS A 207 -11.65 18.14 -1.94
N GLY A 208 -11.12 19.34 -1.76
CA GLY A 208 -9.75 19.55 -1.30
C GLY A 208 -9.49 18.92 0.08
N GLU A 209 -10.39 19.13 1.03
CA GLU A 209 -10.30 18.52 2.36
C GLU A 209 -10.40 17.00 2.30
N PHE A 210 -11.28 16.45 1.46
CA PHE A 210 -11.42 15.02 1.29
C PHE A 210 -10.11 14.39 0.79
N ILE A 211 -9.53 14.93 -0.28
CA ILE A 211 -8.27 14.44 -0.87
C ILE A 211 -7.14 14.50 0.16
N ALA A 212 -7.01 15.62 0.87
CA ALA A 212 -5.98 15.79 1.90
C ALA A 212 -6.15 14.78 3.06
N GLN A 213 -7.38 14.49 3.48
CA GLN A 213 -7.63 13.62 4.63
C GLN A 213 -7.45 12.13 4.34
N ILE A 214 -7.70 11.69 3.10
CA ILE A 214 -7.51 10.29 2.71
C ILE A 214 -6.06 9.96 2.35
N ASN A 215 -5.22 10.97 2.09
CA ASN A 215 -3.80 10.82 1.81
C ASN A 215 -2.92 11.07 3.06
N ARG A 216 -2.58 10.00 3.78
CA ARG A 216 -1.68 10.04 4.96
C ARG A 216 -0.44 9.15 4.79
N LYS A 217 -0.02 8.90 3.55
CA LYS A 217 1.00 7.90 3.24
C LYS A 217 2.33 8.19 3.92
N GLU A 218 2.76 9.44 3.88
CA GLU A 218 4.05 9.88 4.43
C GLU A 218 4.17 9.57 5.94
N ILE A 219 3.09 9.80 6.70
CA ILE A 219 3.05 9.50 8.14
C ILE A 219 3.19 8.00 8.40
N LEU A 220 2.47 7.17 7.64
CA LEU A 220 2.55 5.72 7.77
C LEU A 220 3.89 5.19 7.29
N PHE A 221 4.42 5.70 6.19
CA PHE A 221 5.74 5.38 5.68
C PHE A 221 6.80 5.65 6.75
N HIS A 222 6.83 6.84 7.36
CA HIS A 222 7.77 7.13 8.44
C HIS A 222 7.60 6.20 9.63
N LYS A 223 6.36 5.89 10.04
CA LYS A 223 6.09 4.97 11.15
C LYS A 223 6.56 3.55 10.84
N TRP A 224 6.23 3.03 9.67
CA TRP A 224 6.63 1.69 9.22
C TRP A 224 8.13 1.61 9.00
N PHE A 225 8.75 2.63 8.40
CA PHE A 225 10.19 2.73 8.22
C PHE A 225 10.92 2.72 9.56
N LEU A 226 10.47 3.50 10.55
CA LEU A 226 11.01 3.48 11.90
C LEU A 226 10.80 2.12 12.60
N GLN A 227 9.66 1.48 12.39
CA GLN A 227 9.35 0.18 12.97
C GLN A 227 10.22 -0.93 12.38
N LEU A 228 10.37 -0.98 11.05
CA LEU A 228 11.26 -1.89 10.33
C LEU A 228 12.71 -1.68 10.80
N LYS A 229 13.20 -0.44 10.77
CA LYS A 229 14.55 -0.10 11.24
C LYS A 229 14.81 -0.45 12.71
N ARG A 230 13.79 -0.44 13.58
CA ARG A 230 13.93 -0.83 15.00
C ARG A 230 13.94 -2.35 15.18
N GLY A 231 13.12 -3.09 14.43
CA GLY A 231 13.14 -4.56 14.43
C GLY A 231 14.48 -5.11 13.93
N ASP A 232 14.97 -4.52 12.84
CA ASP A 232 16.26 -4.82 12.22
C ASP A 232 17.43 -4.64 13.17
N LYS A 233 17.53 -3.49 13.86
CA LYS A 233 18.64 -3.23 14.80
C LYS A 233 18.69 -4.21 15.96
N ALA A 234 17.55 -4.59 16.53
CA ALA A 234 17.50 -5.57 17.61
C ALA A 234 17.91 -6.96 17.11
N HIS A 235 17.45 -7.34 15.91
CA HIS A 235 17.82 -8.59 15.26
C HIS A 235 19.32 -8.63 14.94
N TYR A 236 19.86 -7.62 14.25
CA TYR A 236 21.29 -7.54 13.91
C TYR A 236 22.16 -7.47 15.17
N LYS A 237 21.71 -6.76 16.21
CA LYS A 237 22.39 -6.78 17.51
C LYS A 237 22.47 -8.19 18.08
N SER A 238 21.38 -8.95 18.07
CA SER A 238 21.39 -10.33 18.56
C SER A 238 22.26 -11.27 17.73
N LEU A 239 22.29 -11.10 16.39
CA LEU A 239 23.21 -11.83 15.51
C LEU A 239 24.67 -11.46 15.80
N ARG A 240 24.96 -10.16 15.98
CA ARG A 240 26.29 -9.65 16.32
C ARG A 240 26.76 -10.20 17.65
N GLU A 241 25.92 -10.14 18.68
CA GLU A 241 26.20 -10.68 20.02
C GLU A 241 26.49 -12.19 19.98
N LYS A 242 25.72 -12.93 19.17
CA LYS A 242 25.83 -14.39 19.08
C LYS A 242 27.05 -14.87 18.29
N TYR A 243 27.42 -14.18 17.21
CA TYR A 243 28.39 -14.70 16.24
C TYR A 243 29.66 -13.86 16.08
N PHE A 244 29.58 -12.56 16.34
CA PHE A 244 30.63 -11.59 15.99
C PHE A 244 31.18 -10.82 17.20
N THR A 245 30.69 -11.10 18.41
CA THR A 245 31.14 -10.45 19.66
C THR A 245 31.97 -11.42 20.50
N ILE A 246 33.23 -11.64 20.09
CA ILE A 246 34.15 -12.56 20.77
C ILE A 246 35.37 -11.79 21.27
N LEU A 247 35.60 -11.83 22.59
CA LEU A 247 36.84 -11.35 23.19
C LEU A 247 37.96 -12.36 22.89
N ASN A 248 39.15 -11.88 22.52
CA ASN A 248 40.29 -12.70 22.12
C ASN A 248 39.99 -13.66 20.97
N ILE A 249 39.68 -13.09 19.79
CA ILE A 249 39.35 -13.82 18.55
C ILE A 249 40.36 -14.96 18.30
N PRO A 250 39.92 -16.23 18.28
CA PRO A 250 40.82 -17.36 18.02
C PRO A 250 41.24 -17.39 16.53
N PRO A 251 42.42 -17.96 16.22
CA PRO A 251 43.01 -17.97 14.88
C PRO A 251 42.37 -19.02 13.95
N TYR A 252 41.04 -19.02 13.87
CA TYR A 252 40.26 -19.87 12.97
C TYR A 252 40.26 -19.32 11.55
N GLU A 253 40.12 -20.21 10.57
CA GLU A 253 39.90 -19.84 9.18
C GLU A 253 38.43 -19.48 8.99
N ARG A 254 38.15 -18.18 8.87
CA ARG A 254 36.79 -17.67 8.72
C ARG A 254 36.53 -17.32 7.26
N PHE A 255 35.43 -17.85 6.74
CA PHE A 255 34.98 -17.66 5.38
C PHE A 255 33.71 -16.81 5.40
N PHE A 256 33.78 -15.64 4.77
CA PHE A 256 32.64 -14.75 4.55
C PHE A 256 32.17 -14.94 3.11
N LEU A 257 31.03 -15.62 2.93
CA LEU A 257 30.44 -15.83 1.63
C LEU A 257 29.32 -14.80 1.45
N ILE A 258 29.42 -13.94 0.44
CA ILE A 258 28.50 -12.80 0.26
C ILE A 258 27.82 -12.95 -1.11
N ALA A 259 26.50 -13.09 -1.12
CA ALA A 259 25.71 -12.99 -2.36
C ALA A 259 25.07 -11.60 -2.45
N PRO A 260 25.66 -10.63 -3.19
CA PRO A 260 25.11 -9.30 -3.37
C PRO A 260 23.77 -9.30 -4.12
N GLU A 261 22.98 -8.25 -3.93
CA GLU A 261 21.79 -7.96 -4.73
C GLU A 261 22.16 -7.54 -6.17
N ALA A 262 21.25 -7.69 -7.14
CA ALA A 262 21.56 -7.49 -8.56
C ALA A 262 22.15 -6.10 -8.89
N ASN A 263 21.76 -5.06 -8.15
CA ASN A 263 22.20 -3.67 -8.33
C ASN A 263 22.97 -3.14 -7.11
N PHE A 264 23.87 -3.95 -6.54
CA PHE A 264 24.63 -3.55 -5.36
C PHE A 264 25.60 -2.38 -5.65
N SER A 265 25.85 -1.56 -4.62
CA SER A 265 26.86 -0.50 -4.69
C SER A 265 28.27 -1.06 -4.55
N LYS A 266 29.11 -0.87 -5.58
CA LYS A 266 30.54 -1.28 -5.55
C LYS A 266 31.31 -0.62 -4.40
N SER A 267 30.98 0.64 -4.09
CA SER A 267 31.60 1.37 -2.98
C SER A 267 31.23 0.75 -1.63
N GLU A 268 29.98 0.34 -1.44
CA GLU A 268 29.52 -0.32 -0.22
C GLU A 268 30.14 -1.71 -0.05
N LEU A 269 30.27 -2.48 -1.14
CA LEU A 269 30.97 -3.75 -1.14
C LEU A 269 32.45 -3.57 -0.73
N LYS A 270 33.17 -2.62 -1.33
CA LYS A 270 34.56 -2.31 -0.96
C LYS A 270 34.69 -1.98 0.52
N ASP A 271 33.83 -1.11 1.04
CA ASP A 271 33.80 -0.73 2.46
C ASP A 271 33.48 -1.91 3.40
N LEU A 272 32.57 -2.80 2.99
CA LEU A 272 32.27 -4.04 3.71
C LEU A 272 33.50 -4.95 3.81
N LEU A 273 34.23 -5.16 2.70
CA LEU A 273 35.44 -5.98 2.69
C LEU A 273 36.55 -5.40 3.57
N LEU A 274 36.75 -4.07 3.52
CA LEU A 274 37.67 -3.37 4.41
C LEU A 274 37.26 -3.54 5.88
N THR A 275 35.96 -3.49 6.17
CA THR A 275 35.43 -3.71 7.52
C THR A 275 35.66 -5.14 8.00
N ILE A 276 35.41 -6.15 7.16
CA ILE A 276 35.69 -7.56 7.44
C ILE A 276 37.18 -7.74 7.73
N SER A 277 38.05 -7.23 6.86
CA SER A 277 39.49 -7.29 7.03
C SER A 277 39.95 -6.66 8.35
N ARG A 278 39.50 -5.44 8.65
CA ARG A 278 39.87 -4.72 9.88
C ARG A 278 39.43 -5.46 11.15
N LYS A 279 38.25 -6.08 11.15
CA LYS A 279 37.70 -6.77 12.32
C LYS A 279 38.22 -8.20 12.50
N TRP A 280 38.52 -8.88 11.40
CA TRP A 280 38.81 -10.32 11.38
C TRP A 280 40.23 -10.68 10.95
N SER A 281 41.12 -9.69 10.85
CA SER A 281 42.56 -9.90 10.69
C SER A 281 43.34 -9.44 11.91
N LYS A 282 44.33 -10.24 12.32
CA LYS A 282 45.23 -9.92 13.43
C LYS A 282 46.68 -10.17 13.02
N LEU A 283 47.36 -9.10 12.61
CA LEU A 283 48.69 -9.16 11.99
C LEU A 283 49.79 -8.49 12.81
N SER A 284 49.51 -8.10 14.06
CA SER A 284 50.50 -7.46 14.93
C SER A 284 51.70 -8.38 15.18
N GLN A 285 52.91 -7.82 15.23
CA GLN A 285 54.16 -8.54 15.53
C GLN A 285 54.10 -9.34 16.85
N ARG A 286 53.24 -8.95 17.79
CA ARG A 286 53.05 -9.64 19.08
C ARG A 286 52.08 -10.83 19.01
N THR A 287 51.45 -11.06 17.86
CA THR A 287 50.45 -12.12 17.69
C THR A 287 51.16 -13.43 17.34
N LEU A 288 51.12 -14.41 18.25
CA LEU A 288 51.77 -15.72 18.03
C LEU A 288 51.20 -16.48 16.83
N ASN A 289 49.87 -16.40 16.64
CA ASN A 289 49.17 -17.05 15.53
C ASN A 289 48.38 -16.00 14.75
N PRO A 290 49.03 -15.26 13.83
CA PRO A 290 48.32 -14.32 12.98
C PRO A 290 47.30 -15.03 12.09
N PHE A 291 46.25 -14.30 11.71
CA PHE A 291 45.19 -14.79 10.83
C PHE A 291 44.56 -13.65 10.05
N CYS A 292 43.93 -13.99 8.92
CA CYS A 292 43.08 -13.12 8.13
C CYS A 292 41.90 -13.93 7.55
N PRO A 293 40.78 -13.28 7.18
CA PRO A 293 39.60 -13.95 6.69
C PRO A 293 39.70 -14.26 5.19
N TYR A 294 38.92 -15.25 4.77
CA TYR A 294 38.61 -15.55 3.37
C TYR A 294 37.28 -14.92 2.99
N VAL A 295 37.17 -14.40 1.77
CA VAL A 295 35.94 -13.86 1.22
C VAL A 295 35.66 -14.47 -0.14
N TYR A 296 34.42 -14.88 -0.36
CA TYR A 296 33.90 -15.25 -1.67
C TYR A 296 32.68 -14.37 -1.98
N ILE A 297 32.62 -13.80 -3.19
CA ILE A 297 31.49 -12.99 -3.62
C ILE A 297 30.75 -13.77 -4.72
N HIS A 298 29.53 -14.18 -4.42
CA HIS A 298 28.73 -15.00 -5.33
C HIS A 298 28.17 -14.17 -6.48
N ASN A 299 28.26 -14.69 -7.71
CA ASN A 299 27.73 -14.06 -8.94
C ASN A 299 28.24 -12.63 -9.24
N ILE A 300 29.39 -12.25 -8.70
CA ILE A 300 30.08 -11.03 -9.15
C ILE A 300 30.61 -11.24 -10.57
N THR A 301 30.48 -10.23 -11.43
CA THR A 301 31.04 -10.32 -12.78
C THR A 301 32.57 -10.28 -12.75
N GLU A 302 33.23 -10.89 -13.72
CA GLU A 302 34.70 -10.85 -13.80
C GLU A 302 35.22 -9.41 -13.90
N SER A 303 34.54 -8.56 -14.66
CA SER A 303 34.89 -7.13 -14.77
C SER A 303 34.82 -6.41 -13.43
N ASP A 304 33.77 -6.66 -12.65
CA ASP A 304 33.60 -6.01 -11.34
C ASP A 304 34.61 -6.53 -10.32
N MET A 305 34.94 -7.83 -10.37
CA MET A 305 35.99 -8.41 -9.51
C MET A 305 37.37 -7.81 -9.83
N ILE A 306 37.71 -7.65 -11.12
CA ILE A 306 38.96 -7.02 -11.55
C ILE A 306 39.00 -5.56 -11.09
N GLU A 307 37.91 -4.81 -11.25
CA GLU A 307 37.81 -3.43 -10.81
C GLU A 307 38.03 -3.31 -9.29
N LEU A 308 37.37 -4.17 -8.51
CA LEU A 308 37.49 -4.21 -7.05
C LEU A 308 38.93 -4.52 -6.58
N LYS A 309 39.58 -5.53 -7.18
CA LYS A 309 40.98 -5.89 -6.90
C LYS A 309 41.94 -4.74 -7.28
N THR A 310 41.68 -4.08 -8.41
CA THR A 310 42.48 -2.94 -8.88
C THR A 310 42.38 -1.75 -7.91
N GLU A 311 41.19 -1.47 -7.40
CA GLU A 311 40.97 -0.43 -6.40
C GLU A 311 41.69 -0.73 -5.07
N PHE A 312 41.68 -1.98 -4.61
CA PHE A 312 42.48 -2.36 -3.44
C PHE A 312 43.97 -2.18 -3.66
N GLN A 313 44.47 -2.51 -4.85
CA GLN A 313 45.87 -2.32 -5.19
C GLN A 313 46.27 -0.84 -5.17
N LYS A 314 45.42 0.05 -5.71
CA LYS A 314 45.63 1.51 -5.66
C LYS A 314 45.68 2.05 -4.23
N ASP A 315 44.87 1.48 -3.33
CA ASP A 315 44.85 1.83 -1.91
C ASP A 315 46.01 1.20 -1.10
N ASN A 316 46.94 0.50 -1.77
CA ASN A 316 48.01 -0.30 -1.13
C ASN A 316 47.49 -1.36 -0.15
N PHE A 317 46.24 -1.82 -0.32
CA PHE A 317 45.62 -2.84 0.51
C PHE A 317 46.12 -4.23 0.08
N GLN A 318 46.70 -4.98 1.03
CA GLN A 318 47.35 -6.27 0.74
C GLN A 318 46.36 -7.43 0.85
N PHE A 319 46.13 -8.12 -0.27
CA PHE A 319 45.31 -9.33 -0.35
C PHE A 319 46.01 -10.40 -1.19
N VAL A 320 45.52 -11.64 -1.08
CA VAL A 320 45.91 -12.76 -1.96
C VAL A 320 44.68 -13.43 -2.54
N ASP A 321 44.79 -13.97 -3.76
CA ASP A 321 43.69 -14.64 -4.45
C ASP A 321 44.02 -16.07 -4.94
N GLY A 322 45.22 -16.57 -4.61
CA GLY A 322 45.65 -17.93 -4.94
C GLY A 322 46.36 -18.08 -6.29
N TYR A 323 46.61 -16.99 -7.02
CA TYR A 323 47.31 -17.00 -8.30
C TYR A 323 48.66 -16.28 -8.20
N SER A 324 49.74 -16.91 -8.68
CA SER A 324 51.10 -16.39 -8.50
C SER A 324 51.54 -15.43 -9.61
N PHE A 325 50.95 -15.55 -10.80
CA PHE A 325 51.24 -14.73 -11.98
C PHE A 325 50.06 -14.77 -12.96
N LYS A 326 50.05 -13.86 -13.94
CA LYS A 326 48.99 -13.79 -14.95
C LYS A 326 48.86 -15.11 -15.73
N GLY A 327 47.69 -15.76 -15.64
CA GLY A 327 47.42 -17.04 -16.30
C GLY A 327 47.90 -18.27 -15.53
N ALA A 328 48.36 -18.12 -14.28
CA ALA A 328 48.65 -19.25 -13.41
C ALA A 328 47.38 -20.06 -13.11
N SER A 329 47.54 -21.36 -12.83
CA SER A 329 46.49 -22.15 -12.20
C SER A 329 46.35 -21.81 -10.71
N PHE A 330 45.16 -22.04 -10.15
CA PHE A 330 44.90 -21.82 -8.72
C PHE A 330 45.84 -22.68 -7.87
N CYS A 331 46.49 -22.07 -6.88
CA CYS A 331 47.44 -22.73 -6.00
C CYS A 331 47.05 -22.57 -4.53
N LEU A 332 46.77 -23.71 -3.87
CA LEU A 332 46.42 -23.75 -2.45
C LEU A 332 47.51 -23.13 -1.56
N ASN A 333 48.78 -23.38 -1.86
CA ASN A 333 49.90 -22.84 -1.09
C ASN A 333 49.98 -21.30 -1.18
N ASN A 334 49.54 -20.72 -2.30
CA ASN A 334 49.52 -19.27 -2.48
C ASN A 334 48.40 -18.66 -1.65
N ILE A 335 47.15 -19.13 -1.78
CA ILE A 335 46.04 -18.53 -1.01
C ILE A 335 46.20 -18.75 0.51
N ARG A 336 46.84 -19.84 0.93
CA ARG A 336 47.11 -20.16 2.34
C ARG A 336 48.37 -19.51 2.89
N GLN A 337 49.06 -18.65 2.12
CA GLN A 337 50.24 -17.94 2.59
C GLN A 337 50.00 -17.34 3.97
N GLU A 338 50.92 -17.59 4.90
CA GLU A 338 50.78 -17.17 6.29
C GLU A 338 50.73 -15.64 6.36
N ALA A 339 49.58 -15.11 6.73
CA ALA A 339 49.44 -13.68 6.97
C ALA A 339 50.26 -13.28 8.19
N ASN A 340 51.01 -12.18 8.15
CA ASN A 340 51.81 -11.72 9.30
C ASN A 340 52.12 -10.22 9.20
N TYR A 341 52.90 -9.71 10.15
CA TYR A 341 53.27 -8.29 10.21
C TYR A 341 54.09 -7.81 9.01
N THR A 342 54.90 -8.69 8.40
CA THR A 342 55.84 -8.32 7.33
C THR A 342 55.16 -8.29 5.96
N ASN A 343 54.38 -9.32 5.61
CA ASN A 343 53.66 -9.37 4.34
C ASN A 343 52.31 -8.63 4.37
N LYS A 344 51.78 -8.33 5.56
CA LYS A 344 50.56 -7.57 5.79
C LYS A 344 49.31 -8.11 5.08
N ILE A 345 49.29 -9.40 4.70
CA ILE A 345 48.15 -10.02 4.01
C ILE A 345 46.93 -9.96 4.94
N SER A 346 45.97 -9.10 4.62
CA SER A 346 44.83 -8.80 5.50
C SER A 346 43.50 -9.31 4.96
N LEU A 347 43.47 -9.91 3.77
CA LEU A 347 42.28 -10.49 3.16
C LEU A 347 42.68 -11.57 2.14
N ARG A 348 41.89 -12.65 2.05
CA ARG A 348 42.02 -13.67 1.01
C ARG A 348 40.76 -13.67 0.15
N ILE A 349 40.87 -13.41 -1.15
CA ILE A 349 39.73 -13.32 -2.08
C ILE A 349 39.65 -14.62 -2.87
N ILE A 350 38.49 -15.26 -2.88
CA ILE A 350 38.24 -16.50 -3.60
C ILE A 350 37.40 -16.15 -4.83
N ASP A 351 37.88 -16.56 -6.01
CA ASP A 351 37.26 -16.17 -7.28
C ASP A 351 36.14 -17.13 -7.75
N SER A 352 36.09 -18.37 -7.26
CA SER A 352 35.09 -19.36 -7.69
C SER A 352 34.62 -20.29 -6.55
N LEU A 353 33.42 -20.86 -6.69
CA LEU A 353 32.90 -21.88 -5.77
C LEU A 353 33.78 -23.14 -5.76
N GLU A 354 34.32 -23.53 -6.91
CA GLU A 354 35.23 -24.67 -7.03
C GLU A 354 36.49 -24.46 -6.16
N ASN A 355 37.08 -23.26 -6.22
CA ASN A 355 38.21 -22.90 -5.39
C ASN A 355 37.84 -22.89 -3.90
N LEU A 356 36.64 -22.40 -3.55
CA LEU A 356 36.13 -22.41 -2.17
C LEU A 356 36.03 -23.85 -1.64
N GLU A 357 35.38 -24.75 -2.37
CA GLU A 357 35.24 -26.16 -1.98
C GLU A 357 36.61 -26.83 -1.83
N PHE A 358 37.52 -26.57 -2.77
CA PHE A 358 38.87 -27.09 -2.71
C PHE A 358 39.62 -26.65 -1.44
N ILE A 359 39.50 -25.38 -1.04
CA ILE A 359 40.11 -24.87 0.21
C ILE A 359 39.44 -25.49 1.45
N LEU A 360 38.12 -25.68 1.44
CA LEU A 360 37.37 -26.19 2.59
C LEU A 360 37.64 -27.68 2.86
N ASN A 361 37.86 -28.49 1.82
CA ASN A 361 38.12 -29.93 1.92
C ASN A 361 39.50 -30.26 2.51
N GLU A 362 40.44 -29.32 2.49
CA GLU A 362 41.80 -29.53 2.95
C GLU A 362 41.93 -29.63 4.48
N ARG A 363 42.88 -30.43 4.97
CA ARG A 363 43.13 -30.55 6.43
C ARG A 363 43.81 -29.28 6.96
N GLY A 364 43.43 -28.84 8.15
CA GLY A 364 43.98 -27.61 8.71
C GLY A 364 43.31 -27.14 10.00
N LYS A 365 43.32 -25.81 10.18
CA LYS A 365 42.74 -25.12 11.33
C LYS A 365 41.22 -25.27 11.34
N THR A 366 40.60 -25.02 12.50
CA THR A 366 39.14 -24.93 12.61
C THR A 366 38.59 -23.91 11.61
N LYS A 367 37.56 -24.31 10.86
CA LYS A 367 36.91 -23.49 9.83
C LYS A 367 35.53 -23.03 10.31
N GLU A 368 35.19 -21.78 10.01
CA GLU A 368 33.86 -21.23 10.23
C GLU A 368 33.38 -20.53 8.94
N ILE A 369 32.14 -20.80 8.54
CA ILE A 369 31.53 -20.20 7.36
C ILE A 369 30.38 -19.31 7.81
N TYR A 370 30.43 -18.04 7.42
CA TYR A 370 29.36 -17.07 7.57
C TYR A 370 28.86 -16.72 6.16
N GLN A 371 27.70 -17.26 5.78
CA GLN A 371 27.08 -17.04 4.48
C GLN A 371 25.98 -16.00 4.58
N PHE A 372 26.19 -14.86 3.92
CA PHE A 372 25.24 -13.76 3.79
C PHE A 372 24.53 -13.85 2.44
N TYR A 373 23.19 -13.94 2.47
CA TYR A 373 22.38 -14.10 1.27
C TYR A 373 21.15 -13.17 1.27
N PHE A 374 20.73 -12.74 0.07
CA PHE A 374 19.54 -11.90 -0.10
C PHE A 374 18.25 -12.73 -0.15
N SER A 375 18.16 -13.67 -1.09
CA SER A 375 16.98 -14.52 -1.30
C SER A 375 17.19 -15.95 -0.77
N THR A 376 18.14 -16.68 -1.35
CA THR A 376 18.39 -18.09 -1.05
C THR A 376 19.86 -18.32 -0.70
N PRO A 377 20.18 -19.17 0.31
CA PRO A 377 21.53 -19.67 0.50
C PRO A 377 22.05 -20.35 -0.78
N PHE A 378 23.32 -20.17 -1.09
CA PHE A 378 23.93 -20.62 -2.36
C PHE A 378 25.04 -21.65 -2.18
N PHE A 379 25.44 -21.93 -0.94
CA PHE A 379 26.52 -22.83 -0.60
C PHE A 379 26.18 -23.66 0.63
N ASP A 380 26.57 -24.93 0.60
CA ASP A 380 26.50 -25.88 1.71
C ASP A 380 27.80 -26.70 1.75
N PRO A 381 28.55 -26.70 2.86
CA PRO A 381 29.80 -27.45 2.95
C PRO A 381 29.56 -28.96 2.94
N THR A 382 30.40 -29.68 2.21
CA THR A 382 30.42 -31.16 2.19
C THR A 382 30.68 -31.77 3.57
N ASN A 383 31.50 -31.10 4.39
CA ASN A 383 31.83 -31.53 5.74
C ASN A 383 30.84 -30.92 6.76
N PRO A 384 29.95 -31.74 7.38
CA PRO A 384 28.93 -31.26 8.30
C PRO A 384 29.50 -30.77 9.64
N LEU A 385 30.78 -31.02 9.93
CA LEU A 385 31.45 -30.54 11.15
C LEU A 385 31.93 -29.09 11.04
N ILE A 386 31.90 -28.50 9.85
CA ILE A 386 32.24 -27.08 9.67
C ILE A 386 31.07 -26.24 10.18
N LYS A 387 31.34 -25.35 11.13
CA LYS A 387 30.34 -24.41 11.63
C LYS A 387 29.89 -23.51 10.47
N HIS A 388 28.62 -23.62 10.08
CA HIS A 388 28.05 -22.87 8.96
C HIS A 388 26.82 -22.10 9.42
N ILE A 389 26.94 -20.77 9.39
CA ILE A 389 25.88 -19.85 9.77
C ILE A 389 25.37 -19.17 8.51
N LYS A 390 24.06 -19.34 8.25
CA LYS A 390 23.34 -18.73 7.13
C LYS A 390 22.60 -17.51 7.67
N ILE A 391 22.89 -16.33 7.13
CA ILE A 391 22.33 -15.04 7.57
C ILE A 391 21.69 -14.35 6.37
N GLN A 392 20.37 -14.19 6.42
CA GLN A 392 19.66 -13.40 5.43
C GLN A 392 19.83 -11.90 5.72
N TYR A 393 19.93 -11.09 4.68
CA TYR A 393 20.04 -9.64 4.80
C TYR A 393 19.24 -8.93 3.70
N GLU A 394 18.88 -7.66 3.93
CA GLU A 394 18.08 -6.88 2.98
C GLU A 394 18.90 -5.97 2.07
N LYS A 395 20.00 -5.40 2.57
CA LYS A 395 20.94 -4.55 1.80
C LYS A 395 22.37 -4.86 2.20
N ILE A 396 23.32 -4.68 1.30
CA ILE A 396 24.73 -5.04 1.57
C ILE A 396 25.32 -4.29 2.78
N ASP A 397 24.94 -3.03 2.96
CA ASP A 397 25.35 -2.20 4.10
C ASP A 397 24.91 -2.77 5.45
N THR A 398 23.80 -3.50 5.48
CA THR A 398 23.28 -4.16 6.67
C THR A 398 24.27 -5.19 7.23
N ILE A 399 25.07 -5.83 6.37
CA ILE A 399 26.08 -6.80 6.81
C ILE A 399 27.08 -6.16 7.78
N LYS A 400 27.41 -4.86 7.59
CA LYS A 400 28.31 -4.12 8.49
C LYS A 400 27.70 -3.92 9.89
N GLU A 401 26.37 -3.86 9.98
CA GLU A 401 25.65 -3.83 11.25
C GLU A 401 25.56 -5.22 11.91
N ILE A 402 25.82 -6.30 11.19
CA ILE A 402 25.81 -7.66 11.75
C ILE A 402 27.22 -8.06 12.22
N ILE A 403 28.25 -7.70 11.46
CA ILE A 403 29.67 -8.05 11.71
C ILE A 403 30.31 -7.12 12.76
#